data_AF-A0A7K6EUB8-F1
#
_entry.id   AF-A0A7K6EUB8-F1
#
_cell.length_a   1.000
_cell.length_b   1.000
_cell.length_c   1.000
_cell.angle_alpha   90.00
_cell.angle_beta   90.00
_cell.angle_gamma   90.00
#
_symmetry.space_group_name_H-M   'P 1'
#
loop_
_entity.id
_entity.type
_entity.pdbx_description
1 polymer ?
#
loop_
_entity_poly.entity_id
_entity_poly.type
_entity_poly.pdbx_seq_one_letter_code
_entity_poly.pdbx_strand_id
1 'polypeptide(L)' 'PLSPGRRALLTLVRRSRHREVPLLDLQRGKSPPGAGLGVRFLLHDLLGAQQLHSVPTAAGPLLRLADS' A
#
# COMPACT_ATOMS: atom_id res chain seq x y z
N PRO A 1 5.33 -9.20 13.65
CA PRO A 1 6.44 -8.60 12.86
C PRO A 1 6.04 -8.49 11.37
N LEU A 2 6.35 -7.39 10.68
CA LEU A 2 5.93 -7.19 9.29
C LEU A 2 6.72 -8.08 8.33
N SER A 3 6.02 -8.75 7.41
CA SER A 3 6.66 -9.48 6.32
C SER A 3 7.47 -8.54 5.41
N PRO A 4 8.51 -9.03 4.70
CA PRO A 4 9.31 -8.21 3.81
C PRO A 4 8.45 -7.46 2.76
N GLY A 5 7.45 -8.13 2.17
CA GLY A 5 6.53 -7.53 1.21
C GLY A 5 5.70 -6.39 1.80
N ARG A 6 5.13 -6.56 3.00
CA ARG A 6 4.38 -5.49 3.71
C ARG A 6 5.27 -4.28 3.97
N ARG A 7 6.49 -4.53 4.46
CA ARG A 7 7.46 -3.48 4.78
C ARG A 7 7.89 -2.70 3.54
N ALA A 8 8.10 -3.39 2.42
CA ALA A 8 8.44 -2.76 1.15
C ALA A 8 7.30 -1.87 0.66
N LEU A 9 6.04 -2.33 0.75
CA LEU A 9 4.88 -1.56 0.31
C LEU A 9 4.64 -0.33 1.20
N LEU A 10 4.72 -0.47 2.52
CA LEU A 10 4.67 0.66 3.45
C LEU A 10 5.81 1.66 3.21
N THR A 11 7.01 1.18 2.88
CA THR A 11 8.13 2.06 2.55
C THR A 11 7.87 2.85 1.26
N LEU A 12 7.24 2.22 0.27
CA LEU A 12 6.85 2.89 -0.97
C LEU A 12 5.83 4.00 -0.70
N VAL A 13 4.76 3.70 0.03
CA VAL A 13 3.74 4.71 0.40
C VAL A 13 4.36 5.82 1.25
N ARG A 14 5.24 5.49 2.20
CA ARG A 14 5.91 6.51 3.04
C ARG A 14 6.81 7.45 2.23
N ARG A 15 7.37 6.99 1.11
CA ARG A 15 8.25 7.78 0.22
C ARG A 15 7.48 8.54 -0.85
N SER A 16 6.19 8.26 -1.04
CA SER A 16 5.39 8.96 -2.03
C SER A 16 5.00 10.36 -1.54
N ARG A 17 4.61 11.20 -2.49
CA ARG A 17 4.13 12.55 -2.19
C ARG A 17 2.92 12.46 -1.26
N HIS A 18 2.90 13.28 -0.21
CA HIS A 18 1.83 13.31 0.80
C HIS A 18 1.61 11.98 1.56
N ARG A 19 2.53 11.01 1.45
CA ARG A 19 2.35 9.65 1.99
C ARG A 19 1.10 8.95 1.46
N GLU A 20 0.78 9.24 0.20
CA GLU A 20 -0.38 8.73 -0.52
C GLU A 20 0.02 8.16 -1.87
N VAL A 21 -0.62 7.08 -2.30
CA VAL A 21 -0.41 6.47 -3.62
C VAL A 21 -1.74 6.01 -4.21
N PRO A 22 -2.03 6.29 -5.50
CA PRO A 22 -3.20 5.72 -6.16
C PRO A 22 -3.18 4.19 -6.11
N LEU A 23 -4.31 3.59 -5.74
CA LEU A 23 -4.43 2.13 -5.67
C LEU A 23 -4.07 1.47 -7.01
N LEU A 24 -4.49 2.10 -8.11
CA LEU A 24 -4.27 1.62 -9.46
C LEU A 24 -2.77 1.52 -9.81
N ASP A 25 -1.96 2.46 -9.32
CA ASP A 25 -0.52 2.49 -9.58
C ASP A 25 0.19 1.35 -8.85
N LEU A 26 -0.23 1.03 -7.63
CA LEU A 26 0.28 -0.12 -6.88
C LEU A 26 -0.11 -1.44 -7.54
N GLN A 27 -1.33 -1.54 -8.08
CA GLN A 27 -1.81 -2.75 -8.73
C GLN A 27 -1.17 -3.00 -10.10
N ARG A 28 -0.74 -1.94 -10.81
CA ARG A 28 -0.05 -2.01 -12.11
C ARG A 28 1.46 -2.12 -11.99
N GLY A 29 2.03 -1.73 -10.84
CA GLY A 29 3.45 -1.76 -10.58
C GLY A 29 4.03 -3.17 -10.47
N LYS A 30 5.36 -3.27 -10.51
CA LYS A 30 6.07 -4.52 -10.20
C LYS A 30 5.84 -4.88 -8.74
N SER A 31 5.58 -6.16 -8.48
CA SER A 31 5.47 -6.69 -7.12
C SER A 31 6.75 -6.40 -6.32
N PRO A 32 6.64 -5.85 -5.10
CA PRO A 32 7.81 -5.58 -4.28
C PRO A 32 8.52 -6.88 -3.87
N PRO A 33 9.82 -6.84 -3.56
CA PRO A 33 10.56 -8.01 -3.09
C PRO A 33 9.89 -8.63 -1.85
N GLY A 34 9.79 -9.97 -1.84
CA GLY A 34 9.12 -10.69 -0.76
C GLY A 34 7.58 -10.64 -0.81
N ALA A 35 6.98 -10.15 -1.89
CA ALA A 35 5.55 -10.23 -2.15
C ALA A 35 5.15 -11.56 -2.83
N GLY A 36 5.44 -12.68 -2.17
CA GLY A 36 5.14 -14.02 -2.72
C GLY A 36 3.65 -14.26 -3.00
N LEU A 37 2.76 -13.57 -2.28
CA LEU A 37 1.30 -13.63 -2.44
C LEU A 37 0.73 -12.50 -3.33
N GLY A 38 1.61 -11.67 -3.89
CA GLY A 38 1.23 -10.54 -4.76
C GLY A 38 0.78 -9.28 -4.02
N VAL A 39 0.75 -8.16 -4.75
CA VAL A 39 0.44 -6.83 -4.20
C VAL A 39 -0.98 -6.76 -3.61
N ARG A 40 -1.99 -7.32 -4.30
CA ARG A 40 -3.38 -7.26 -3.85
C ARG A 40 -3.56 -7.88 -2.46
N PHE A 41 -2.97 -9.06 -2.23
CA PHE A 41 -3.02 -9.72 -0.93
C PHE A 41 -2.40 -8.84 0.17
N LEU A 42 -1.20 -8.30 -0.08
CA LEU A 42 -0.51 -7.43 0.87
C LEU A 42 -1.31 -6.17 1.18
N LEU A 43 -2.00 -5.60 0.18
CA LEU A 43 -2.87 -4.44 0.38
C LEU A 43 -4.05 -4.77 1.27
N HIS A 44 -4.74 -5.90 1.04
CA HIS A 44 -5.83 -6.34 1.91
C HIS A 44 -5.36 -6.53 3.35
N ASP A 45 -4.19 -7.15 3.55
CA ASP A 45 -3.61 -7.36 4.87
C ASP A 45 -3.23 -6.05 5.57
N LEU A 46 -2.63 -5.09 4.85
CA LEU A 46 -2.27 -3.78 5.39
C LEU A 46 -3.49 -2.89 5.72
N LEU A 47 -4.54 -2.96 4.91
CA LEU A 47 -5.82 -2.29 5.17
C LEU A 47 -6.52 -2.91 6.38
N GLY A 48 -6.57 -4.25 6.46
CA GLY A 48 -7.14 -4.95 7.61
C GLY A 48 -6.39 -4.70 8.92
N ALA A 49 -5.07 -4.50 8.83
CA ALA A 49 -4.21 -4.12 9.95
C ALA A 49 -4.22 -2.62 10.26
N GLN A 50 -5.03 -1.81 9.57
CA GLN A 50 -5.15 -0.36 9.76
C GLN A 50 -3.82 0.41 9.63
N GLN A 51 -2.88 -0.12 8.84
CA GLN A 51 -1.61 0.57 8.55
C GLN A 51 -1.69 1.46 7.31
N LEU A 52 -2.70 1.20 6.48
CA LEU A 52 -3.10 2.03 5.36
C LEU A 52 -4.58 2.33 5.48
N HIS A 53 -4.98 3.50 4.99
CA HIS A 53 -6.37 3.89 4.79
C HIS A 53 -6.66 4.04 3.30
N SER A 54 -7.80 3.51 2.85
CA SER A 54 -8.30 3.77 1.50
C SER A 54 -9.14 5.04 1.52
N VAL A 55 -8.71 6.06 0.78
CA VAL A 55 -9.39 7.36 0.69
C VAL A 55 -10.03 7.48 -0.69
N PRO A 56 -11.37 7.59 -0.80
CA PRO A 56 -12.03 7.75 -2.09
C PRO A 56 -11.73 9.13 -2.69
N THR A 57 -11.48 9.17 -4.00
CA THR A 57 -11.31 10.42 -4.77
C THR A 57 -12.02 10.31 -6.11
N ALA A 58 -12.18 11.43 -6.82
CA ALA A 58 -12.78 11.45 -8.15
C ALA A 58 -11.99 10.63 -9.20
N ALA A 59 -10.69 10.42 -9.00
CA ALA A 59 -9.84 9.63 -9.89
C ALA A 59 -9.70 8.15 -9.46
N GLY A 60 -10.47 7.73 -8.45
CA GLY A 60 -10.35 6.43 -7.80
C GLY A 60 -9.67 6.52 -6.43
N PRO A 61 -9.57 5.39 -5.69
CA PRO A 61 -9.07 5.40 -4.33
C PRO A 61 -7.55 5.62 -4.26
N LEU A 62 -7.13 6.44 -3.27
CA LEU A 62 -5.75 6.54 -2.82
C LEU A 62 -5.54 5.66 -1.59
N LEU A 63 -4.35 5.12 -1.44
CA LEU A 63 -3.89 4.53 -0.18
C LEU A 63 -3.03 5.54 0.56
N ARG A 64 -3.45 5.89 1.77
CA ARG A 64 -2.74 6.80 2.68
C ARG A 64 -2.11 6.00 3.81
N LEU A 65 -0.90 6.36 4.22
CA LEU A 65 -0.31 5.84 5.46
C LEU A 65 -1.17 6.22 6.67
N ALA A 66 -1.45 5.29 7.57
CA ALA A 66 -2.10 5.63 8.84
C ALA A 66 -1.17 6.55 9.66
N ASP A 67 -1.76 7.58 10.29
CA ASP A 67 -1.02 8.43 11.23
C ASP A 67 -0.67 7.60 12.48
N SER A 68 0.57 7.75 12.93
CA SER A 68 1.14 7.04 14.10
C SER A 68 0.98 7.86 15.36
#